data_AF-A0A9E3N0W6-F1
#
_entry.id   AF-A0A9E3N0W6-F1
#
_cell.length_a   1.000
_cell.length_b   1.000
_cell.length_c   1.000
_cell.angle_alpha   90.00
_cell.angle_beta   90.00
_cell.angle_gamma   90.00
#
_symmetry.space_group_name_H-M   'P 1'
#
loop_
_entity.id
_entity.type
_entity.pdbx_description
1 polymer ?
#
loop_
_entity_poly.entity_id
_entity_poly.type
_entity_poly.pdbx_seq_one_letter_code
_entity_poly.pdbx_strand_id
1 'polypeptide(L)'
;MKLVKAAKADFEQAIRLDPAALDGSAYVSLAVLYHQVPGWPLGFGDDDKARGLFKRGLQASPDGIDANYFYGQYLLDKGDWKAAATALQKAIDAPPRPGRERADLGRRREAAALLAQARGKLAAR
;
A
#
# COMPACT_ATOMS: atom_id res chain seq x y z
N MET A 1 5.57 -20.15 1.10
CA MET A 1 4.10 -19.97 1.17
C MET A 1 3.50 -20.05 2.59
N LYS A 2 4.05 -20.81 3.56
CA LYS A 2 3.47 -20.90 4.92
C LYS A 2 3.31 -19.55 5.62
N LEU A 3 4.36 -18.71 5.60
CA LEU A 3 4.36 -17.40 6.28
C LEU A 3 3.35 -16.40 5.67
N VAL A 4 3.28 -16.30 4.34
CA VAL A 4 2.32 -15.39 3.68
C VAL A 4 0.86 -15.82 3.89
N LYS A 5 0.60 -17.14 4.01
CA LYS A 5 -0.73 -17.65 4.35
C LYS A 5 -1.11 -17.35 5.82
N ALA A 6 -0.16 -17.46 6.74
CA ALA A 6 -0.36 -17.08 8.14
C ALA A 6 -0.61 -15.56 8.26
N ALA A 7 0.22 -14.73 7.64
CA ALA A 7 0.05 -13.27 7.63
C ALA A 7 -1.31 -12.84 7.03
N LYS A 8 -1.76 -13.50 5.95
CA LYS A 8 -3.11 -13.30 5.41
C LYS A 8 -4.17 -13.55 6.49
N ALA A 9 -4.10 -14.69 7.19
CA ALA A 9 -5.06 -15.04 8.22
C ALA A 9 -5.03 -14.05 9.40
N ASP A 10 -3.84 -13.59 9.80
CA ASP A 10 -3.67 -12.61 10.88
C ASP A 10 -4.29 -11.26 10.52
N PHE A 11 -4.08 -10.75 9.29
CA PHE A 11 -4.71 -9.51 8.85
C PHE A 11 -6.22 -9.65 8.67
N GLU A 12 -6.70 -10.78 8.16
CA GLU A 12 -8.14 -11.08 8.10
C GLU A 12 -8.76 -11.09 9.50
N GLN A 13 -8.06 -11.63 10.49
CA GLN A 13 -8.52 -11.62 11.87
C GLN A 13 -8.48 -10.22 12.48
N ALA A 14 -7.42 -9.44 12.23
CA ALA A 14 -7.32 -8.05 12.67
C ALA A 14 -8.50 -7.21 12.15
N ILE A 15 -8.85 -7.36 10.87
CA ILE A 15 -9.99 -6.69 10.25
C ILE A 15 -11.33 -7.08 10.92
N ARG A 16 -11.48 -8.34 11.35
CA ARG A 16 -12.69 -8.78 12.07
C ARG A 16 -12.77 -8.20 13.49
N LEU A 17 -11.64 -8.07 14.16
CA LEU A 17 -11.56 -7.57 15.54
C LEU A 17 -11.78 -6.07 15.61
N ASP A 18 -11.02 -5.32 14.81
CA ASP A 18 -11.18 -3.87 14.67
C ASP A 18 -10.66 -3.44 13.29
N PRO A 19 -11.57 -3.16 12.33
CA PRO A 19 -11.19 -2.74 10.99
C PRO A 19 -10.58 -1.34 10.93
N ALA A 20 -10.75 -0.51 11.97
CA ALA A 20 -10.24 0.85 12.04
C ALA A 20 -8.89 0.93 12.78
N ALA A 21 -8.48 -0.14 13.48
CA ALA A 21 -7.23 -0.17 14.23
C ALA A 21 -6.05 0.27 13.36
N LEU A 22 -5.20 1.14 13.93
CA LEU A 22 -4.02 1.69 13.26
C LEU A 22 -4.35 2.27 11.88
N ASP A 23 -5.42 3.06 11.82
CA ASP A 23 -5.93 3.72 10.61
C ASP A 23 -6.19 2.74 9.45
N GLY A 24 -6.70 1.55 9.77
CA GLY A 24 -7.01 0.51 8.78
C GLY A 24 -5.78 -0.12 8.12
N SER A 25 -4.62 -0.08 8.77
CA SER A 25 -3.36 -0.64 8.25
C SER A 25 -3.47 -2.11 7.82
N ALA A 26 -4.31 -2.91 8.49
CA ALA A 26 -4.53 -4.31 8.14
C ALA A 26 -5.10 -4.47 6.72
N TYR A 27 -5.93 -3.54 6.24
CA TYR A 27 -6.40 -3.53 4.85
C TYR A 27 -5.25 -3.31 3.88
N VAL A 28 -4.38 -2.34 4.16
CA VAL A 28 -3.23 -2.01 3.30
C VAL A 28 -2.24 -3.18 3.23
N SER A 29 -1.89 -3.76 4.38
CA SER A 29 -0.96 -4.90 4.41
C SER A 29 -1.54 -6.14 3.73
N LEU A 30 -2.83 -6.42 3.93
CA LEU A 30 -3.50 -7.52 3.23
C LEU A 30 -3.58 -7.27 1.72
N ALA A 31 -3.81 -6.03 1.29
CA ALA A 31 -3.80 -5.66 -0.14
C ALA A 31 -2.44 -5.94 -0.78
N VAL A 32 -1.35 -5.56 -0.12
CA VAL A 32 0.02 -5.86 -0.57
C VAL A 32 0.24 -7.36 -0.73
N LEU A 33 -0.21 -8.19 0.21
CA LEU A 33 -0.10 -9.65 0.09
C LEU A 33 -0.87 -10.18 -1.12
N TYR A 34 -2.11 -9.73 -1.34
CA TYR A 34 -2.89 -10.14 -2.51
C TYR A 34 -2.25 -9.70 -3.83
N HIS A 35 -1.54 -8.57 -3.85
CA HIS A 35 -0.85 -8.10 -5.04
C HIS A 35 0.46 -8.86 -5.33
N GLN A 36 1.26 -9.14 -4.29
CA GLN A 36 2.63 -9.66 -4.45
C GLN A 36 2.72 -11.19 -4.46
N VAL A 37 1.75 -11.89 -3.89
CA VAL A 37 1.73 -13.36 -3.88
C VAL A 37 1.26 -13.86 -5.25
N PRO A 38 1.83 -14.95 -5.81
CA PRO A 38 1.30 -15.55 -7.03
C PRO A 38 -0.16 -15.97 -6.89
N GLY A 39 -0.91 -15.89 -7.99
CA GLY A 39 -2.28 -16.41 -8.06
C GLY A 39 -2.36 -17.93 -8.01
N TRP A 40 -3.58 -18.45 -8.18
CA TRP A 40 -3.81 -19.88 -8.31
C TRP A 40 -3.06 -20.47 -9.53
N PRO A 41 -2.48 -21.68 -9.45
CA PRO A 41 -2.53 -22.63 -8.32
C PRO A 41 -1.41 -22.46 -7.28
N LEU A 42 -0.46 -21.55 -7.48
CA LEU A 42 0.74 -21.43 -6.64
C LEU A 42 0.49 -20.71 -5.32
N GLY A 43 -0.48 -19.80 -5.28
CA GLY A 43 -0.79 -18.99 -4.11
C GLY A 43 -2.22 -18.47 -4.10
N PHE A 44 -2.41 -17.35 -3.41
CA PHE A 44 -3.72 -16.70 -3.23
C PHE A 44 -3.78 -15.29 -3.82
N GLY A 45 -2.77 -14.90 -4.59
CA GLY A 45 -2.70 -13.60 -5.25
C GLY A 45 -3.96 -13.30 -6.06
N ASP A 46 -4.44 -12.07 -5.93
CA ASP A 46 -5.67 -11.60 -6.55
C ASP A 46 -5.66 -10.06 -6.56
N ASP A 47 -5.36 -9.47 -7.72
CA ASP A 47 -5.25 -8.02 -7.88
C ASP A 47 -6.58 -7.28 -7.68
N ASP A 48 -7.71 -7.94 -7.93
CA ASP A 48 -9.01 -7.33 -7.73
C ASP A 48 -9.34 -7.24 -6.25
N LYS A 49 -9.00 -8.27 -5.48
CA LYS A 49 -9.02 -8.19 -4.00
C LYS A 49 -8.05 -7.14 -3.49
N ALA A 50 -6.82 -7.08 -4.01
CA ALA A 50 -5.84 -6.08 -3.61
C ALA A 50 -6.37 -4.67 -3.81
N ARG A 51 -6.93 -4.36 -4.98
CA ARG A 51 -7.54 -3.06 -5.29
C ARG A 51 -8.67 -2.69 -4.32
N GLY A 52 -9.57 -3.63 -4.04
CA GLY A 52 -10.67 -3.41 -3.09
C GLY A 52 -10.17 -3.11 -1.68
N LEU A 53 -9.14 -3.83 -1.22
CA LEU A 53 -8.54 -3.64 0.09
C LEU A 53 -7.75 -2.32 0.19
N PHE A 54 -7.00 -1.94 -0.84
CA PHE A 54 -6.35 -0.63 -0.89
C PHE A 54 -7.37 0.51 -0.78
N LYS A 55 -8.51 0.41 -1.47
CA LYS A 55 -9.59 1.40 -1.36
C LYS A 55 -10.09 1.52 0.08
N ARG A 56 -10.29 0.41 0.80
CA ARG A 56 -10.71 0.43 2.21
C ARG A 56 -9.64 1.01 3.13
N GLY A 57 -8.37 0.67 2.91
CA GLY A 57 -7.26 1.25 3.65
C GLY A 57 -7.15 2.77 3.47
N LEU A 58 -7.33 3.26 2.24
CA LEU A 58 -7.36 4.70 1.96
C LEU A 58 -8.61 5.40 2.52
N GLN A 59 -9.75 4.72 2.60
CA GLN A 59 -10.92 5.27 3.28
C GLN A 59 -10.67 5.48 4.78
N ALA A 60 -9.93 4.56 5.41
CA ALA A 60 -9.56 4.67 6.81
C ALA A 60 -8.44 5.72 7.04
N SER A 61 -7.48 5.82 6.11
CA SER A 61 -6.36 6.76 6.21
C SER A 61 -6.09 7.49 4.88
N PRO A 62 -6.92 8.49 4.49
CA PRO A 62 -6.84 9.13 3.18
C PRO A 62 -5.51 9.85 2.90
N ASP A 63 -4.88 10.36 3.96
CA ASP A 63 -3.61 11.08 3.91
C ASP A 63 -2.51 10.37 4.71
N GLY A 64 -2.76 9.09 5.06
CA GLY A 64 -1.79 8.24 5.76
C GLY A 64 -0.60 7.89 4.89
N ILE A 65 0.60 7.98 5.47
CA ILE A 65 1.86 7.73 4.76
C ILE A 65 1.95 6.30 4.19
N ASP A 66 1.64 5.28 4.99
CA ASP A 66 1.77 3.88 4.58
C ASP A 66 0.69 3.50 3.55
N ALA A 67 -0.56 3.95 3.75
CA ALA A 67 -1.67 3.69 2.82
C ALA A 67 -1.37 4.26 1.42
N ASN A 68 -0.94 5.52 1.36
CA ASN A 68 -0.64 6.19 0.11
C ASN A 68 0.64 5.68 -0.55
N TYR A 69 1.66 5.30 0.23
CA TYR A 69 2.88 4.70 -0.31
C TYR A 69 2.61 3.36 -0.99
N PHE A 70 1.99 2.41 -0.28
CA PHE A 70 1.77 1.08 -0.82
C PHE A 70 0.76 1.08 -1.97
N TYR A 71 -0.25 1.95 -1.91
CA TYR A 71 -1.15 2.12 -3.05
C TYR A 71 -0.45 2.77 -4.25
N GLY A 72 0.41 3.75 -4.01
CA GLY A 72 1.24 4.35 -5.06
C GLY A 72 2.16 3.35 -5.74
N GLN A 73 2.79 2.46 -4.97
CA GLN A 73 3.58 1.35 -5.50
C GLN A 73 2.73 0.39 -6.34
N TYR A 74 1.57 -0.04 -5.81
CA TYR A 74 0.63 -0.87 -6.55
C TYR A 74 0.22 -0.25 -7.89
N LEU A 75 -0.10 1.04 -7.92
CA LEU A 75 -0.47 1.76 -9.14
C LEU A 75 0.69 1.85 -10.14
N LEU A 76 1.90 2.04 -9.63
CA LEU A 76 3.12 2.06 -10.45
C LEU A 76 3.31 0.72 -11.16
N ASP A 77 3.16 -0.39 -10.42
CA ASP A 77 3.26 -1.76 -10.93
C ASP A 77 2.15 -2.07 -11.95
N LYS A 78 0.96 -1.48 -11.79
CA LYS A 78 -0.15 -1.55 -12.76
C LYS A 78 -0.02 -0.62 -13.96
N GLY A 79 1.00 0.23 -13.99
CA GLY A 79 1.23 1.16 -15.10
C GLY A 79 0.40 2.44 -15.05
N ASP A 80 -0.38 2.67 -13.99
CA ASP A 80 -1.09 3.94 -13.78
C ASP A 80 -0.16 4.95 -13.10
N TRP A 81 0.84 5.40 -13.86
CA TRP A 81 1.89 6.27 -13.35
C TRP A 81 1.38 7.64 -12.90
N LYS A 82 0.26 8.11 -13.48
CA LYS A 82 -0.37 9.38 -13.08
C LYS A 82 -0.98 9.25 -11.69
N ALA A 83 -1.81 8.22 -11.46
CA ALA A 83 -2.37 7.99 -10.14
C ALA A 83 -1.29 7.62 -9.11
N ALA A 84 -0.28 6.85 -9.51
CA ALA A 84 0.86 6.51 -8.67
C ALA A 84 1.58 7.77 -8.18
N ALA A 85 1.87 8.71 -9.07
CA ALA A 85 2.52 9.97 -8.72
C ALA A 85 1.68 10.78 -7.70
N THR A 86 0.36 10.83 -7.86
CA THR A 86 -0.54 11.50 -6.91
C THR A 86 -0.51 10.83 -5.53
N ALA A 87 -0.61 9.51 -5.46
CA ALA A 87 -0.59 8.77 -4.20
C ALA A 87 0.79 8.88 -3.51
N LEU A 88 1.88 8.74 -4.26
CA LEU A 88 3.23 8.87 -3.70
C LEU A 88 3.52 10.27 -3.18
N GLN A 89 3.01 11.31 -3.84
CA GLN A 89 3.11 12.68 -3.34
C GLN A 89 2.33 12.83 -2.02
N LYS A 90 1.12 12.29 -1.90
CA LYS A 90 0.39 12.24 -0.62
C LYS A 90 1.16 11.54 0.49
N ALA A 91 1.88 10.46 0.19
CA ALA A 91 2.74 9.80 1.18
C ALA A 91 3.90 10.71 1.63
N ILE A 92 4.50 11.46 0.71
CA ILE A 92 5.57 12.42 1.01
C ILE A 92 5.06 13.58 1.86
N ASP A 93 3.80 13.99 1.68
CA ASP A 93 3.19 15.14 2.36
C ASP A 93 2.36 14.74 3.59
N ALA A 94 2.28 13.44 3.89
CA ALA A 94 1.47 12.91 4.99
C ALA A 94 1.81 13.58 6.35
N PRO A 95 0.83 13.73 7.27
CA PRO A 95 1.10 14.28 8.59
C PRO A 95 2.18 13.47 9.35
N PRO A 96 3.08 14.11 10.12
CA PRO A 96 4.02 13.40 10.97
C PRO A 96 3.31 12.55 12.02
N ARG A 97 3.84 11.36 12.31
CA ARG A 97 3.35 10.50 13.40
C ARG A 97 4.35 10.53 14.55
N PRO A 98 4.02 11.16 15.71
CA PRO A 98 4.92 11.20 16.87
C PRO A 98 5.40 9.81 17.28
N GLY A 99 6.71 9.68 17.51
CA GLY A 99 7.37 8.40 17.83
C GLY A 99 7.66 7.48 16.63
N ARG A 100 7.28 7.89 15.41
CA ARG A 100 7.55 7.16 14.15
C ARG A 100 8.46 7.94 13.21
N GLU A 101 9.11 9.00 13.66
CA GLU A 101 9.83 9.96 12.81
C GLU A 101 10.89 9.30 11.93
N ARG A 102 11.66 8.37 12.50
CA ARG A 102 12.67 7.60 11.74
C ARG A 102 12.05 6.72 10.66
N ALA A 103 10.95 6.04 10.98
CA ALA A 103 10.23 5.19 10.04
C ALA A 103 9.59 6.02 8.93
N ASP A 104 8.96 7.15 9.30
CA ASP A 104 8.33 8.08 8.36
C ASP A 104 9.37 8.71 7.43
N LEU A 105 10.55 9.09 7.93
CA LEU A 105 11.63 9.60 7.09
C LEU A 105 12.08 8.56 6.05
N GLY A 106 12.27 7.31 6.47
CA GLY A 106 12.60 6.21 5.56
C GLY A 106 11.53 6.04 4.48
N ARG A 107 10.26 5.97 4.90
CA ARG A 107 9.12 5.82 4.01
C ARG A 107 8.97 6.98 3.02
N ARG A 108 9.19 8.24 3.44
CA ARG A 108 9.15 9.40 2.53
C ARG A 108 10.26 9.34 1.47
N ARG A 109 11.45 8.85 1.82
CA ARG A 109 12.54 8.66 0.85
C ARG A 109 12.20 7.59 -0.17
N GLU A 110 11.64 6.45 0.27
CA GLU A 110 11.15 5.41 -0.64
C GLU A 110 10.04 5.95 -1.57
N ALA A 111 9.09 6.71 -1.01
CA ALA A 111 8.01 7.33 -1.79
C ALA A 111 8.55 8.31 -2.83
N ALA A 112 9.56 9.13 -2.47
CA ALA A 112 10.20 10.06 -3.39
C ALA A 112 10.92 9.36 -4.54
N ALA A 113 11.58 8.22 -4.27
CA ALA A 113 12.22 7.41 -5.32
C ALA A 113 11.19 6.85 -6.31
N LEU A 114 10.09 6.26 -5.81
CA LEU A 114 9.01 5.76 -6.66
C LEU A 114 8.31 6.89 -7.42
N LEU A 115 8.17 8.08 -6.82
CA LEU A 115 7.57 9.24 -7.48
C LEU A 115 8.43 9.72 -8.66
N ALA A 116 9.75 9.75 -8.49
CA ALA A 116 10.68 10.05 -9.57
C ALA A 116 10.56 9.03 -10.71
N GLN A 117 10.44 7.74 -10.37
CA GLN A 117 10.21 6.68 -11.35
C GLN A 117 8.88 6.87 -12.11
N ALA A 118 7.78 7.15 -11.40
CA ALA A 118 6.47 7.40 -12.00
C ALA A 118 6.51 8.58 -12.99
N ARG A 119 7.13 9.69 -12.58
CA ARG A 119 7.30 10.89 -13.41
C ARG A 119 8.17 10.62 -14.63
N GLY A 120 9.26 9.86 -14.47
CA GLY A 120 10.12 9.45 -15.58
C GLY A 120 9.36 8.62 -16.62
N LYS A 121 8.50 7.68 -16.18
CA LYS A 121 7.65 6.90 -17.08
C LYS A 121 6.61 7.75 -17.82
N LEU A 122 6.02 8.76 -17.15
CA LEU A 122 5.09 9.70 -17.77
C LEU A 122 5.77 10.58 -18.83
N ALA A 123 7.00 11.02 -18.58
CA ALA A 123 7.73 11.88 -19.51
C ALA A 123 8.28 11.13 -20.74
N ALA A 124 8.45 9.81 -20.63
CA ALA A 124 8.89 8.94 -21.72
C ALA A 124 7.75 8.44 -22.63
N ARG A 125 6.53 8.94 -22.42
CA ARG A 125 5.33 8.60 -23.18
C ARG A 125 5.01 9.68 -24.20
#